data_AF-A0AAE0WCN8-F1
#
_entry.id   AF-A0AAE0WCN8-F1
#
_cell.length_a   1.000
_cell.length_b   1.000
_cell.length_c   1.000
_cell.angle_alpha   90.00
_cell.angle_beta   90.00
_cell.angle_gamma   90.00
#
_symmetry.space_group_name_H-M   'P 1'
#
loop_
_entity.id
_entity.type
_entity.pdbx_description
1 polymer ?
#
loop_
_entity_poly.entity_id
_entity_poly.type
_entity_poly.pdbx_seq_one_letter_code
_entity_poly.pdbx_strand_id
1 'polypeptide(L)'
;MDFIHFGTILQVLAAAMIHPSFGQNETIDVNILEAIRLWPRGVIPYNLPQTVYGPKQRAKILAAMRRWEDVTCIKFVPWTDKMQSKFRQKRYINFFSAGNCFSRNGFHKIQPQLIGLGPKCLSMSTIVHELGHAIGLIHEMERPDRDSYINVLYDNINPDSRRNYDITVSKGMNYELYNTPYDYKSIMHYPPMAWSNNNGPAVITKDPAYQNVIGRVDEISFFNALYVNRAYSCQDQCANERFKDCQNGGFVGGPDCHCICTEGFGGELCDIVVPGYSHIVAFRCQTEWEFHEGKCYLMSSSVSLSYDNAEIYCGWKNASLVRFESSKQWNWLRKRVLEEIATGDKKTFWVGLTRGAWSELYQWGDDNDTSQLRIEDTEAVYNRACGKLNGLSPTVTNCEMDQDNGLICVKDFDPTCGGRHFISGTALSLHSPGYPDKYPENIECEYVLQARRKNKIEIRFQEFDIETHSACKSDYVEVKLTDMYKPGTRYCGKDLLNKTLVSDDNVLIVRLVSNARNSGAGFRFEARAIPPVRKMRTTRLVKRMLSESSQDDQERQG
;
A
#
# COMPACT_ATOMS: atom_id res chain seq x y z
N MET A 1 18.42 -36.58 41.12
CA MET A 1 17.87 -35.73 42.20
C MET A 1 17.58 -34.36 41.60
N ASP A 2 16.71 -34.23 40.58
CA ASP A 2 15.24 -34.41 40.56
C ASP A 2 14.47 -33.32 41.31
N PHE A 3 13.86 -32.36 40.57
CA PHE A 3 12.40 -32.21 40.35
C PHE A 3 11.99 -30.75 39.97
N ILE A 4 11.68 -30.57 38.68
CA ILE A 4 10.55 -29.87 38.02
C ILE A 4 9.62 -28.97 38.87
N HIS A 5 9.44 -27.68 38.48
CA HIS A 5 8.10 -27.10 38.24
C HIS A 5 8.06 -25.88 37.31
N PHE A 6 7.05 -25.90 36.43
CA PHE A 6 6.62 -24.94 35.42
C PHE A 6 5.86 -23.73 36.02
N GLY A 7 5.82 -22.61 35.28
CA GLY A 7 4.86 -21.50 35.44
C GLY A 7 5.55 -20.16 35.75
N THR A 8 5.25 -19.01 35.12
CA THR A 8 4.03 -18.64 34.41
C THR A 8 4.30 -17.40 33.53
N ILE A 9 3.89 -17.49 32.27
CA ILE A 9 3.61 -16.37 31.38
C ILE A 9 2.32 -15.71 31.90
N LEU A 10 2.41 -14.60 32.63
CA LEU A 10 1.25 -13.81 33.06
C LEU A 10 1.69 -12.44 33.55
N GLN A 11 1.93 -11.48 32.65
CA GLN A 11 2.08 -10.07 33.06
C GLN A 11 1.76 -9.00 32.00
N VAL A 12 0.93 -9.28 30.98
CA VAL A 12 0.47 -8.22 30.04
C VAL A 12 -1.05 -8.26 29.80
N LEU A 13 -1.83 -8.49 30.87
CA LEU A 13 -3.29 -8.28 30.85
C LEU A 13 -3.72 -7.46 32.05
N ALA A 14 -3.50 -6.14 32.00
CA ALA A 14 -4.09 -5.20 32.94
C ALA A 14 -4.11 -3.76 32.37
N ALA A 15 -4.93 -3.49 31.36
CA ALA A 15 -5.36 -2.13 31.01
C ALA A 15 -6.56 -2.13 30.05
N ALA A 16 -7.68 -2.75 30.42
CA ALA A 16 -8.97 -2.55 29.75
C ALA A 16 -10.13 -2.97 30.66
N MET A 17 -10.37 -2.22 31.74
CA MET A 17 -11.59 -2.35 32.55
C MET A 17 -12.01 -0.99 33.11
N ILE A 18 -12.74 -0.18 32.32
CA ILE A 18 -13.70 0.82 32.85
C ILE A 18 -14.84 1.01 31.83
N HIS A 19 -15.87 0.17 31.87
CA HIS A 19 -17.29 0.59 31.99
C HIS A 19 -18.23 -0.63 32.02
N PRO A 20 -19.21 -0.70 32.95
CA PRO A 20 -20.07 -1.87 33.12
C PRO A 20 -21.47 -1.64 32.56
N SER A 21 -21.94 -2.50 31.66
CA SER A 21 -23.35 -2.94 31.56
C SER A 21 -23.52 -3.80 30.31
N PHE A 22 -23.74 -5.10 30.48
CA PHE A 22 -24.90 -5.83 29.93
C PHE A 22 -24.75 -7.33 30.20
N GLY A 23 -25.73 -7.86 30.95
CA GLY A 23 -26.36 -9.18 30.78
C GLY A 23 -25.50 -10.45 30.73
N GLN A 24 -25.62 -11.27 31.78
CA GLN A 24 -25.24 -12.68 31.75
C GLN A 24 -26.14 -13.51 30.81
N ASN A 25 -25.57 -14.62 30.31
CA ASN A 25 -26.15 -15.71 29.52
C ASN A 25 -26.20 -15.57 28.00
N GLU A 26 -25.03 -15.60 27.37
CA GLU A 26 -24.80 -16.45 26.20
C GLU A 26 -23.47 -17.19 26.39
N THR A 27 -23.50 -18.51 26.36
CA THR A 27 -22.29 -19.33 26.25
C THR A 27 -21.63 -19.00 24.92
N ILE A 28 -20.60 -18.15 24.96
CA ILE A 28 -19.74 -17.89 23.81
C ILE A 28 -19.07 -19.22 23.46
N ASP A 29 -19.52 -19.84 22.36
CA ASP A 29 -18.83 -20.94 21.72
C ASP A 29 -17.56 -20.39 21.07
N VAL A 30 -16.54 -20.13 21.89
CA VAL A 30 -15.19 -19.79 21.43
C VAL A 30 -14.60 -21.05 20.82
N ASN A 31 -14.90 -21.28 19.54
CA ASN A 31 -14.01 -22.03 18.66
C ASN A 31 -12.68 -21.27 18.63
N ILE A 32 -11.76 -21.67 19.50
CA ILE A 32 -10.38 -21.18 19.56
C ILE A 32 -9.71 -21.56 18.23
N LEU A 33 -9.70 -20.63 17.26
CA LEU A 33 -8.99 -20.79 15.99
C LEU A 33 -7.47 -20.75 16.29
N GLU A 34 -6.78 -21.88 16.07
CA GLU A 34 -5.31 -21.95 16.11
C GLU A 34 -4.70 -20.91 15.15
N ALA A 35 -3.65 -20.21 15.56
CA ALA A 35 -2.90 -19.29 14.69
C ALA A 35 -2.40 -20.02 13.43
N ILE A 36 -2.48 -19.38 12.25
CA ILE A 36 -1.94 -19.93 11.00
C ILE A 36 -0.44 -20.13 11.19
N ARG A 37 0.02 -21.36 11.00
CA ARG A 37 1.43 -21.70 11.13
C ARG A 37 2.08 -21.61 9.75
N LEU A 38 3.26 -21.01 9.67
CA LEU A 38 4.02 -20.98 8.43
C LEU A 38 4.74 -22.31 8.19
N TRP A 39 5.01 -22.61 6.93
CA TRP A 39 5.80 -23.80 6.56
C TRP A 39 7.25 -23.63 7.00
N PRO A 40 7.85 -24.63 7.66
CA PRO A 40 9.23 -24.52 8.13
C PRO A 40 10.20 -24.18 6.99
N ARG A 41 10.86 -23.01 7.08
CA ARG A 41 11.81 -22.48 6.08
C ARG A 41 11.21 -22.30 4.68
N GLY A 42 9.90 -22.07 4.57
CA GLY A 42 9.25 -21.87 3.27
C GLY A 42 9.19 -23.11 2.36
N VAL A 43 9.54 -24.30 2.86
CA VAL A 43 9.52 -25.52 2.05
C VAL A 43 8.18 -26.22 2.20
N ILE A 44 7.45 -26.37 1.09
CA ILE A 44 6.12 -26.97 1.01
C ILE A 44 6.20 -28.27 0.21
N PRO A 45 6.25 -29.44 0.88
CA PRO A 45 6.21 -30.70 0.16
C PRO A 45 4.82 -30.94 -0.44
N TYR A 46 4.74 -31.49 -1.64
CA TYR A 46 3.46 -31.74 -2.31
C TYR A 46 3.32 -33.16 -2.87
N ASN A 47 2.10 -33.68 -2.86
CA ASN A 47 1.72 -34.87 -3.59
C ASN A 47 0.72 -34.50 -4.69
N LEU A 48 1.08 -34.78 -5.95
CA LEU A 48 0.29 -34.49 -7.14
C LEU A 48 0.07 -35.78 -7.96
N PRO A 49 -0.97 -36.58 -7.62
CA PRO A 49 -1.15 -37.92 -8.19
C PRO A 49 -1.49 -37.88 -9.68
N GLN A 50 -0.79 -38.73 -10.46
CA GLN A 50 -1.07 -38.88 -11.90
C GLN A 50 -2.42 -39.55 -12.18
N THR A 51 -2.94 -40.32 -11.23
CA THR A 51 -4.25 -40.98 -11.27
C THR A 51 -5.41 -40.00 -11.16
N VAL A 52 -5.17 -38.82 -10.59
CA VAL A 52 -6.19 -37.78 -10.39
C VAL A 52 -6.09 -36.71 -11.47
N TYR A 53 -4.87 -36.30 -11.82
CA TYR A 53 -4.63 -35.22 -12.76
C TYR A 53 -3.83 -35.70 -13.96
N GLY A 54 -4.37 -35.49 -15.16
CA GLY A 54 -3.67 -35.76 -16.40
C GLY A 54 -2.49 -34.82 -16.64
N PRO A 55 -1.61 -35.11 -17.61
CA PRO A 55 -0.38 -34.35 -17.85
C PRO A 55 -0.58 -32.84 -17.99
N LYS A 56 -1.61 -32.40 -18.73
CA LYS A 56 -1.92 -30.97 -18.92
C LYS A 56 -2.35 -30.27 -17.63
N GLN A 57 -3.14 -30.94 -16.79
CA GLN A 57 -3.62 -30.39 -15.51
C GLN A 57 -2.46 -30.29 -14.51
N ARG A 58 -1.62 -31.32 -14.46
CA ARG A 58 -0.40 -31.32 -13.64
C ARG A 58 0.55 -30.21 -14.06
N ALA A 59 0.77 -30.02 -15.36
CA ALA A 59 1.58 -28.92 -15.87
C ALA A 59 1.06 -27.55 -15.42
N LYS A 60 -0.27 -27.33 -15.43
CA LYS A 60 -0.88 -26.09 -14.90
C LYS A 60 -0.63 -25.91 -13.41
N ILE A 61 -0.81 -26.97 -12.60
CA ILE A 61 -0.60 -26.89 -11.15
C ILE A 61 0.87 -26.60 -10.83
N LEU A 62 1.80 -27.25 -11.53
CA LEU A 62 3.23 -26.99 -11.39
C LEU A 62 3.61 -25.58 -11.85
N ALA A 63 2.97 -25.05 -12.90
CA ALA A 63 3.17 -23.67 -13.33
C ALA A 63 2.64 -22.66 -12.29
N ALA A 64 1.51 -22.95 -11.64
CA ALA A 64 0.99 -22.13 -10.55
C ALA A 64 1.91 -22.14 -9.31
N MET A 65 2.51 -23.30 -8.98
CA MET A 65 3.55 -23.38 -7.94
C MET A 65 4.73 -22.48 -8.30
N ARG A 66 5.25 -22.58 -9.52
CA ARG A 66 6.37 -21.75 -9.98
C ARG A 66 6.09 -20.26 -9.88
N ARG A 67 4.86 -19.80 -10.16
CA ARG A 67 4.51 -18.37 -9.98
C ARG A 67 4.76 -17.87 -8.56
N TRP A 68 4.46 -18.68 -7.55
CA TRP A 68 4.77 -18.36 -6.16
C TRP A 68 6.28 -18.45 -5.88
N GLU A 69 6.97 -19.47 -6.41
CA GLU A 69 8.43 -19.60 -6.27
C GLU A 69 9.16 -18.40 -6.91
N ASP A 70 8.72 -17.93 -8.08
CA ASP A 70 9.39 -16.87 -8.85
C ASP A 70 9.43 -15.53 -8.11
N VAL A 71 8.44 -15.25 -7.26
CA VAL A 71 8.31 -13.96 -6.54
C VAL A 71 8.51 -14.08 -5.03
N THR A 72 8.84 -15.26 -4.51
CA THR A 72 9.04 -15.50 -3.07
C THR A 72 10.18 -16.50 -2.80
N CYS A 73 10.55 -16.71 -1.54
CA CYS A 73 11.46 -17.81 -1.17
C CYS A 73 10.75 -19.15 -0.93
N ILE A 74 9.44 -19.26 -1.20
CA ILE A 74 8.71 -20.51 -1.08
C ILE A 74 9.28 -21.53 -2.07
N LYS A 75 9.40 -22.79 -1.65
CA LYS A 75 9.81 -23.90 -2.51
C LYS A 75 8.85 -25.07 -2.40
N PHE A 76 8.28 -25.46 -3.53
CA PHE A 76 7.46 -26.65 -3.67
C PHE A 76 8.33 -27.84 -4.03
N VAL A 77 8.33 -28.87 -3.18
CA VAL A 77 9.16 -30.07 -3.40
C VAL A 77 8.28 -31.32 -3.50
N PRO A 78 8.52 -32.24 -4.44
CA PRO A 78 7.77 -33.49 -4.48
C PRO A 78 7.92 -34.24 -3.15
N TRP A 79 6.81 -34.68 -2.58
CA TRP A 79 6.82 -35.60 -1.44
C TRP A 79 7.36 -36.96 -1.90
N THR A 80 8.33 -37.49 -1.16
CA THR A 80 8.99 -38.77 -1.48
C THR A 80 8.92 -39.74 -0.31
N ASP A 81 9.08 -41.03 -0.59
CA ASP A 81 9.11 -42.07 0.45
C ASP A 81 10.25 -41.86 1.46
N LYS A 82 11.37 -41.26 1.01
CA LYS A 82 12.47 -40.85 1.88
C LYS A 82 12.05 -39.74 2.86
N MET A 83 11.19 -38.83 2.44
CA MET A 83 10.61 -37.82 3.34
C MET A 83 9.61 -38.47 4.30
N GLN A 84 8.82 -39.43 3.83
CA GLN A 84 7.89 -40.21 4.67
C GLN A 84 8.60 -40.99 5.78
N SER A 85 9.78 -41.55 5.53
CA SER A 85 10.57 -42.25 6.55
C SER A 85 11.29 -41.31 7.51
N LYS A 86 11.72 -40.12 7.03
CA LYS A 86 12.38 -39.10 7.85
C LYS A 86 11.40 -38.33 8.76
N PHE A 87 10.25 -37.96 8.22
CA PHE A 87 9.21 -37.22 8.94
C PHE A 87 8.12 -38.20 9.34
N ARG A 88 8.07 -38.62 10.61
CA ARG A 88 7.05 -39.53 11.17
C ARG A 88 5.59 -39.08 10.93
N GLN A 89 5.39 -37.81 10.55
CA GLN A 89 4.09 -37.21 10.24
C GLN A 89 4.04 -36.81 8.76
N LYS A 90 2.88 -37.01 8.14
CA LYS A 90 2.60 -36.67 6.75
C LYS A 90 2.43 -35.15 6.58
N ARG A 91 3.55 -34.46 6.42
CA ARG A 91 3.64 -32.98 6.35
C ARG A 91 3.80 -32.53 4.89
N TYR A 92 2.71 -32.58 4.14
CA TYR A 92 2.69 -32.17 2.73
C TYR A 92 1.29 -31.68 2.33
N ILE A 93 1.21 -30.92 1.24
CA ILE A 93 -0.05 -30.59 0.57
C ILE A 93 -0.43 -31.72 -0.40
N ASN A 94 -1.68 -32.14 -0.38
CA ASN A 94 -2.18 -33.26 -1.17
C ASN A 94 -3.29 -32.78 -2.11
N PHE A 95 -3.00 -32.80 -3.41
CA PHE A 95 -3.95 -32.41 -4.44
C PHE A 95 -4.94 -33.53 -4.73
N PHE A 96 -6.23 -33.18 -4.80
CA PHE A 96 -7.28 -34.14 -5.16
C PHE A 96 -8.46 -33.43 -5.86
N SER A 97 -9.19 -34.17 -6.69
CA SER A 97 -10.36 -33.63 -7.40
C SER A 97 -11.56 -33.57 -6.46
N ALA A 98 -12.02 -32.36 -6.15
CA ALA A 98 -13.19 -32.09 -5.32
C ALA A 98 -14.34 -31.47 -6.15
N GLY A 99 -15.54 -31.37 -5.57
CA GLY A 99 -16.68 -30.67 -6.20
C GLY A 99 -16.55 -29.14 -6.22
N ASN A 100 -15.74 -28.59 -5.31
CA ASN A 100 -15.45 -27.17 -5.13
C ASN A 100 -13.93 -26.92 -5.09
N CYS A 101 -13.53 -25.65 -5.00
CA CYS A 101 -12.15 -25.22 -4.88
C CYS A 101 -11.92 -24.81 -3.41
N PHE A 102 -10.89 -25.37 -2.76
CA PHE A 102 -10.55 -24.98 -1.39
C PHE A 102 -9.15 -25.43 -0.98
N SER A 103 -8.63 -24.78 0.05
CA SER A 103 -7.38 -25.09 0.72
C SER A 103 -7.46 -24.66 2.19
N ARG A 104 -6.66 -25.28 3.06
CA ARG A 104 -6.49 -24.78 4.44
C ARG A 104 -5.47 -23.64 4.48
N ASN A 105 -5.54 -22.84 5.53
CA ASN A 105 -4.57 -21.76 5.72
C ASN A 105 -3.31 -22.29 6.42
N GLY A 106 -2.17 -22.21 5.74
CA GLY A 106 -0.83 -22.51 6.27
C GLY A 106 -0.58 -23.95 6.70
N PHE A 107 0.57 -24.17 7.34
CA PHE A 107 1.10 -25.47 7.71
C PHE A 107 0.30 -26.20 8.80
N HIS A 108 -0.14 -27.41 8.48
CA HIS A 108 -0.81 -28.31 9.42
C HIS A 108 0.13 -29.45 9.88
N LYS A 109 0.33 -29.59 11.20
CA LYS A 109 1.34 -30.51 11.78
C LYS A 109 0.99 -32.00 11.69
N ILE A 110 -0.30 -32.34 11.73
CA ILE A 110 -0.76 -33.70 12.08
C ILE A 110 -1.06 -34.55 10.84
N GLN A 111 -1.74 -33.96 9.85
CA GLN A 111 -2.23 -34.64 8.65
C GLN A 111 -1.86 -33.85 7.39
N PRO A 112 -1.83 -34.51 6.21
CA PRO A 112 -1.66 -33.80 4.95
C PRO A 112 -2.74 -32.75 4.81
N GLN A 113 -2.34 -31.58 4.34
CA GLN A 113 -3.29 -30.54 4.00
C GLN A 113 -3.89 -30.85 2.63
N LEU A 114 -5.21 -30.86 2.56
CA LEU A 114 -5.91 -31.10 1.31
C LEU A 114 -6.02 -29.79 0.51
N ILE A 115 -5.74 -29.88 -0.79
CA ILE A 115 -6.08 -28.84 -1.77
C ILE A 115 -7.05 -29.46 -2.78
N GLY A 116 -8.29 -29.00 -2.73
CA GLY A 116 -9.36 -29.46 -3.62
C GLY A 116 -9.35 -28.67 -4.92
N LEU A 117 -9.04 -29.32 -6.03
CA LEU A 117 -9.11 -28.71 -7.36
C LEU A 117 -9.92 -29.61 -8.29
N GLY A 118 -11.23 -29.37 -8.35
CA GLY A 118 -12.12 -30.00 -9.32
C GLY A 118 -11.91 -29.50 -10.75
N PRO A 119 -12.58 -30.10 -11.76
CA PRO A 119 -12.45 -29.71 -13.16
C PRO A 119 -12.69 -28.21 -13.43
N LYS A 120 -13.60 -27.57 -12.68
CA LYS A 120 -13.92 -26.14 -12.79
C LYS A 120 -12.90 -25.22 -12.09
N CYS A 121 -12.02 -25.77 -11.27
CA CYS A 121 -11.03 -25.04 -10.46
C CYS A 121 -9.65 -24.93 -11.14
N LEU A 122 -9.48 -25.49 -12.35
CA LEU A 122 -8.18 -25.59 -13.03
C LEU A 122 -7.86 -24.36 -13.90
N SER A 123 -8.40 -23.20 -13.51
CA SER A 123 -7.95 -21.90 -13.99
C SER A 123 -6.64 -21.53 -13.26
N MET A 124 -5.76 -20.75 -13.90
CA MET A 124 -4.49 -20.39 -13.26
C MET A 124 -4.72 -19.56 -11.98
N SER A 125 -5.60 -18.55 -12.06
CA SER A 125 -6.00 -17.70 -10.93
C SER A 125 -6.48 -18.52 -9.72
N THR A 126 -7.38 -19.49 -9.94
CA THR A 126 -7.88 -20.34 -8.86
C THR A 126 -6.78 -21.19 -8.23
N ILE A 127 -5.92 -21.82 -9.03
CA ILE A 127 -4.84 -22.66 -8.46
C ILE A 127 -3.87 -21.80 -7.63
N VAL A 128 -3.51 -20.62 -8.12
CA VAL A 128 -2.63 -19.67 -7.41
C VAL A 128 -3.27 -19.22 -6.09
N HIS A 129 -4.58 -18.95 -6.09
CA HIS A 129 -5.35 -18.59 -4.89
C HIS A 129 -5.32 -19.70 -3.83
N GLU A 130 -5.64 -20.94 -4.21
CA GLU A 130 -5.63 -22.07 -3.26
C GLU A 130 -4.24 -22.38 -2.71
N LEU A 131 -3.21 -22.18 -3.52
CA LEU A 131 -1.81 -22.22 -3.07
C LEU A 131 -1.49 -21.09 -2.09
N GLY A 132 -2.04 -19.89 -2.29
CA GLY A 132 -1.90 -18.75 -1.38
C GLY A 132 -2.40 -19.09 0.03
N HIS A 133 -3.58 -19.69 0.13
CA HIS A 133 -4.06 -20.25 1.40
C HIS A 133 -3.09 -21.27 1.98
N ALA A 134 -2.61 -22.22 1.17
CA ALA A 134 -1.66 -23.22 1.66
C ALA A 134 -0.35 -22.61 2.18
N ILE A 135 0.11 -21.50 1.59
CA ILE A 135 1.27 -20.74 2.04
C ILE A 135 0.98 -20.03 3.38
N GLY A 136 -0.27 -19.64 3.62
CA GLY A 136 -0.70 -19.01 4.87
C GLY A 136 -1.42 -17.67 4.69
N LEU A 137 -1.81 -17.32 3.47
CA LEU A 137 -2.67 -16.16 3.22
C LEU A 137 -4.11 -16.45 3.62
N ILE A 138 -4.76 -15.45 4.19
CA ILE A 138 -6.22 -15.41 4.35
C ILE A 138 -6.82 -14.59 3.20
N HIS A 139 -8.14 -14.45 3.17
CA HIS A 139 -8.72 -13.55 2.19
C HIS A 139 -8.47 -12.08 2.54
N GLU A 140 -8.30 -11.23 1.53
CA GLU A 140 -8.01 -9.80 1.75
C GLU A 140 -9.13 -9.10 2.54
N MET A 141 -10.39 -9.48 2.29
CA MET A 141 -11.55 -8.94 2.99
C MET A 141 -11.78 -9.55 4.38
N GLU A 142 -10.87 -10.38 4.89
CA GLU A 142 -10.90 -10.85 6.29
C GLU A 142 -9.99 -10.00 7.19
N ARG A 143 -9.34 -8.96 6.63
CA ARG A 143 -8.44 -8.06 7.36
C ARG A 143 -9.18 -7.19 8.39
N PRO A 144 -8.52 -6.83 9.51
CA PRO A 144 -9.09 -5.94 10.54
C PRO A 144 -9.40 -4.52 10.05
N ASP A 145 -8.66 -4.01 9.06
CA ASP A 145 -8.80 -2.65 8.51
C ASP A 145 -9.74 -2.58 7.30
N ARG A 146 -10.31 -3.72 6.85
CA ARG A 146 -11.07 -3.82 5.59
C ARG A 146 -12.23 -2.82 5.49
N ASP A 147 -12.86 -2.49 6.62
CA ASP A 147 -14.06 -1.65 6.62
C ASP A 147 -13.72 -0.19 6.28
N SER A 148 -12.43 0.17 6.20
CA SER A 148 -11.95 1.43 5.61
C SER A 148 -11.92 1.42 4.07
N TYR A 149 -12.05 0.25 3.44
CA TYR A 149 -11.86 0.03 2.00
C TYR A 149 -13.08 -0.59 1.32
N ILE A 150 -13.86 -1.40 2.04
CA ILE A 150 -15.05 -2.05 1.51
C ILE A 150 -16.22 -1.92 2.48
N ASN A 151 -17.43 -2.08 1.95
CA ASN A 151 -18.66 -2.28 2.69
C ASN A 151 -19.13 -3.71 2.44
N VAL A 152 -19.29 -4.50 3.51
CA VAL A 152 -19.90 -5.83 3.45
C VAL A 152 -21.40 -5.70 3.67
N LEU A 153 -22.20 -6.12 2.68
CA LEU A 153 -23.65 -6.04 2.70
C LEU A 153 -24.24 -7.36 3.23
N TYR A 154 -24.29 -7.53 4.55
CA TYR A 154 -24.73 -8.78 5.19
C TYR A 154 -26.16 -9.23 4.83
N ASP A 155 -27.03 -8.31 4.43
CA ASP A 155 -28.38 -8.62 3.93
C ASP A 155 -28.39 -9.26 2.54
N ASN A 156 -27.32 -9.07 1.77
CA ASN A 156 -27.14 -9.67 0.45
C ASN A 156 -26.38 -11.01 0.50
N ILE A 157 -26.00 -11.50 1.68
CA ILE A 157 -25.22 -12.73 1.85
C ILE A 157 -26.15 -13.86 2.28
N ASN A 158 -25.94 -15.06 1.73
CA ASN A 158 -26.62 -16.26 2.20
C ASN A 158 -26.39 -16.43 3.72
N PRO A 159 -27.44 -16.56 4.55
CA PRO A 159 -27.31 -16.64 6.01
C PRO A 159 -26.26 -17.66 6.50
N ASP A 160 -26.20 -18.84 5.88
CA ASP A 160 -25.28 -19.92 6.27
C ASP A 160 -23.81 -19.63 5.90
N SER A 161 -23.58 -18.62 5.06
CA SER A 161 -22.27 -18.24 4.52
C SER A 161 -21.74 -16.93 5.08
N ARG A 162 -22.48 -16.23 5.97
CA ARG A 162 -22.07 -14.94 6.56
C ARG A 162 -20.71 -15.00 7.25
N ARG A 163 -20.40 -16.13 7.90
CA ARG A 163 -19.11 -16.40 8.55
C ARG A 163 -17.89 -16.31 7.63
N ASN A 164 -18.08 -16.44 6.32
CA ASN A 164 -16.98 -16.29 5.34
C ASN A 164 -16.55 -14.82 5.16
N TYR A 165 -17.22 -13.89 5.83
CA TYR A 165 -16.89 -12.46 5.89
C TYR A 165 -16.55 -12.03 7.32
N ASP A 166 -16.24 -12.96 8.22
CA ASP A 166 -15.80 -12.57 9.56
C ASP A 166 -14.38 -12.00 9.50
N ILE A 167 -14.11 -10.94 10.26
CA ILE A 167 -12.75 -10.43 10.41
C ILE A 167 -11.95 -11.48 11.18
N THR A 168 -10.78 -11.86 10.66
CA THR A 168 -9.91 -12.83 11.33
C THR A 168 -9.03 -12.11 12.36
N VAL A 169 -9.40 -12.20 13.64
CA VAL A 169 -8.64 -11.64 14.78
C VAL A 169 -8.16 -12.78 15.69
N SER A 170 -7.19 -13.58 15.25
CA SER A 170 -6.67 -14.69 16.07
C SER A 170 -5.50 -14.24 16.97
N LYS A 171 -5.50 -14.68 18.25
CA LYS A 171 -4.56 -14.35 19.36
C LYS A 171 -3.08 -14.76 19.17
N GLY A 172 -2.55 -14.69 17.97
CA GLY A 172 -1.16 -15.04 17.65
C GLY A 172 -0.76 -14.68 16.23
N MET A 173 -1.74 -14.28 15.41
CA MET A 173 -1.48 -13.49 14.24
C MET A 173 -1.92 -12.08 14.57
N ASN A 174 -0.99 -11.31 15.13
CA ASN A 174 -0.92 -9.95 14.67
C ASN A 174 -0.82 -10.09 13.13
N TYR A 175 -1.89 -9.78 12.41
CA TYR A 175 -1.70 -8.95 11.22
C TYR A 175 -1.10 -7.65 11.78
N GLU A 176 0.17 -7.69 12.25
CA GLU A 176 1.09 -6.68 11.81
C GLU A 176 0.82 -6.74 10.33
N LEU A 177 0.26 -5.68 9.75
CA LEU A 177 -0.05 -5.62 8.33
C LEU A 177 1.23 -5.89 7.48
N TYR A 178 2.34 -6.23 8.13
CA TYR A 178 3.71 -6.01 7.78
C TYR A 178 3.87 -4.63 7.17
N ASN A 179 3.01 -3.67 7.57
CA ASN A 179 2.85 -2.37 6.93
C ASN A 179 2.54 -2.44 5.41
N THR A 180 1.66 -3.35 4.98
CA THR A 180 1.12 -3.44 3.62
C THR A 180 -0.28 -2.82 3.54
N PRO A 181 -0.54 -1.97 2.52
CA PRO A 181 -1.88 -1.44 2.25
C PRO A 181 -2.90 -2.54 1.97
N TYR A 182 -4.19 -2.21 2.10
CA TYR A 182 -5.28 -3.05 1.61
C TYR A 182 -5.20 -3.16 0.07
N ASP A 183 -5.24 -4.39 -0.44
CA ASP A 183 -5.00 -4.63 -1.86
C ASP A 183 -6.26 -5.13 -2.59
N TYR A 184 -6.96 -4.22 -3.26
CA TYR A 184 -8.10 -4.58 -4.13
C TYR A 184 -7.72 -5.50 -5.30
N LYS A 185 -6.43 -5.53 -5.70
CA LYS A 185 -5.91 -6.41 -6.75
C LYS A 185 -5.38 -7.73 -6.18
N SER A 186 -5.51 -7.97 -4.87
CA SER A 186 -5.09 -9.20 -4.21
C SER A 186 -5.76 -10.41 -4.87
N ILE A 187 -4.95 -11.42 -5.22
CA ILE A 187 -5.47 -12.70 -5.70
C ILE A 187 -6.34 -13.38 -4.65
N MET A 188 -6.23 -12.95 -3.39
CA MET A 188 -6.98 -13.43 -2.23
C MET A 188 -8.26 -12.63 -1.94
N HIS A 189 -8.61 -11.62 -2.75
CA HIS A 189 -9.84 -10.85 -2.54
C HIS A 189 -11.05 -11.53 -3.18
N TYR A 190 -12.17 -11.62 -2.47
CA TYR A 190 -13.42 -12.14 -3.05
C TYR A 190 -13.98 -11.24 -4.15
N PRO A 191 -14.64 -11.84 -5.17
CA PRO A 191 -15.43 -11.08 -6.12
C PRO A 191 -16.70 -10.51 -5.44
N PRO A 192 -17.33 -9.47 -6.02
CA PRO A 192 -18.48 -8.79 -5.42
C PRO A 192 -19.66 -9.70 -5.09
N MET A 193 -19.86 -10.77 -5.86
CA MET A 193 -21.00 -11.68 -5.77
C MET A 193 -20.72 -12.95 -4.95
N ALA A 194 -19.54 -13.07 -4.34
CA ALA A 194 -19.22 -14.24 -3.52
C ALA A 194 -20.28 -14.43 -2.42
N TRP A 195 -20.82 -15.64 -2.30
CA TRP A 195 -21.83 -16.00 -1.30
C TRP A 195 -23.13 -15.16 -1.30
N SER A 196 -23.40 -14.42 -2.38
CA SER A 196 -24.61 -13.61 -2.50
C SER A 196 -25.88 -14.47 -2.49
N ASN A 197 -26.94 -13.97 -1.87
CA ASN A 197 -28.30 -14.55 -1.95
C ASN A 197 -29.09 -14.11 -3.19
N ASN A 198 -28.40 -13.53 -4.18
CA ASN A 198 -28.92 -12.94 -5.42
C ASN A 198 -29.68 -11.60 -5.25
N ASN A 199 -29.68 -10.98 -4.07
CA ASN A 199 -30.24 -9.64 -3.87
C ASN A 199 -29.28 -8.49 -4.20
N GLY A 200 -28.09 -8.80 -4.71
CA GLY A 200 -27.06 -7.83 -5.06
C GLY A 200 -25.66 -8.28 -4.67
N PRO A 201 -24.64 -7.42 -4.81
CA PRO A 201 -23.29 -7.75 -4.36
C PRO A 201 -23.25 -7.91 -2.84
N ALA A 202 -22.49 -8.90 -2.39
CA ALA A 202 -22.11 -9.07 -0.99
C ALA A 202 -21.08 -8.03 -0.55
N VAL A 203 -20.25 -7.53 -1.47
CA VAL A 203 -19.19 -6.55 -1.20
C VAL A 203 -19.26 -5.38 -2.18
N ILE A 204 -19.26 -4.18 -1.63
CA ILE A 204 -19.08 -2.93 -2.38
C ILE A 204 -17.76 -2.27 -1.97
N THR A 205 -16.89 -1.95 -2.93
CA THR A 205 -15.66 -1.20 -2.67
C THR A 205 -16.00 0.26 -2.40
N LYS A 206 -15.33 0.88 -1.42
CA LYS A 206 -15.46 2.31 -1.14
C LYS A 206 -14.86 3.17 -2.25
N ASP A 207 -13.82 2.66 -2.92
CA ASP A 207 -13.36 3.19 -4.21
C ASP A 207 -14.07 2.44 -5.36
N PRO A 208 -15.00 3.08 -6.09
CA PRO A 208 -15.75 2.44 -7.16
C PRO A 208 -14.89 1.96 -8.34
N ALA A 209 -13.67 2.49 -8.52
CA ALA A 209 -12.76 2.07 -9.58
C ALA A 209 -12.36 0.59 -9.43
N TYR A 210 -12.36 0.09 -8.19
CA TYR A 210 -11.96 -1.29 -7.87
C TYR A 210 -13.13 -2.27 -7.80
N GLN A 211 -14.37 -1.80 -7.89
CA GLN A 211 -15.56 -2.67 -7.79
C GLN A 211 -15.57 -3.79 -8.83
N ASN A 212 -15.06 -3.50 -10.03
CA ASN A 212 -14.95 -4.45 -11.13
C ASN A 212 -13.59 -5.16 -11.21
N VAL A 213 -12.68 -4.86 -10.27
CA VAL A 213 -11.32 -5.41 -10.20
C VAL A 213 -11.25 -6.54 -9.18
N ILE A 214 -11.86 -6.35 -8.00
CA ILE A 214 -11.81 -7.32 -6.90
C ILE A 214 -12.27 -8.71 -7.34
N GLY A 215 -11.49 -9.73 -7.00
CA GLY A 215 -11.77 -11.13 -7.33
C GLY A 215 -11.74 -11.49 -8.81
N ARG A 216 -11.17 -10.65 -9.68
CA ARG A 216 -11.01 -10.93 -11.12
C ARG A 216 -9.55 -10.93 -11.60
N VAL A 217 -8.60 -10.88 -10.66
CA VAL A 217 -7.16 -10.85 -10.95
C VAL A 217 -6.64 -12.27 -11.22
N ASP A 218 -5.66 -12.39 -12.11
CA ASP A 218 -5.06 -13.66 -12.55
C ASP A 218 -3.57 -13.82 -12.24
N GLU A 219 -2.97 -12.79 -11.63
CA GLU A 219 -1.57 -12.78 -11.20
C GLU A 219 -1.46 -12.54 -9.69
N ILE A 220 -0.33 -12.96 -9.12
CA ILE A 220 0.02 -12.65 -7.73
C ILE A 220 0.31 -11.16 -7.66
N SER A 221 -0.41 -10.44 -6.81
CA SER A 221 -0.17 -9.01 -6.65
C SER A 221 1.17 -8.75 -5.95
N PHE A 222 1.71 -7.55 -6.13
CA PHE A 222 2.91 -7.10 -5.43
C PHE A 222 2.77 -7.25 -3.91
N PHE A 223 1.62 -6.87 -3.34
CA PHE A 223 1.38 -6.94 -1.89
C PHE A 223 1.16 -8.35 -1.38
N ASN A 224 0.59 -9.26 -2.19
CA ASN A 224 0.56 -10.68 -1.85
C ASN A 224 1.97 -11.26 -1.74
N ALA A 225 2.83 -10.97 -2.73
CA ALA A 225 4.22 -11.40 -2.70
C ALA A 225 4.99 -10.77 -1.54
N LEU A 226 4.82 -9.46 -1.30
CA LEU A 226 5.47 -8.75 -0.19
C LEU A 226 5.09 -9.35 1.17
N TYR A 227 3.81 -9.65 1.38
CA TYR A 227 3.34 -10.30 2.60
C TYR A 227 4.04 -11.64 2.82
N VAL A 228 4.06 -12.51 1.81
CA VAL A 228 4.71 -13.83 1.92
C VAL A 228 6.21 -13.68 2.17
N ASN A 229 6.88 -12.74 1.50
CA ASN A 229 8.32 -12.55 1.69
C ASN A 229 8.67 -12.03 3.09
N ARG A 230 7.85 -11.15 3.67
CA ARG A 230 8.03 -10.69 5.05
C ARG A 230 7.70 -11.79 6.06
N ALA A 231 6.60 -12.51 5.88
CA ALA A 231 6.20 -13.60 6.77
C ALA A 231 7.24 -14.73 6.84
N TYR A 232 7.86 -15.06 5.71
CA TYR A 232 8.88 -16.12 5.62
C TYR A 232 10.32 -15.61 5.73
N SER A 233 10.51 -14.32 6.05
CA SER A 233 11.82 -13.67 6.15
C SER A 233 12.73 -13.98 4.96
N CYS A 234 12.19 -13.88 3.75
CA CYS A 234 12.87 -14.33 2.54
C CYS A 234 14.18 -13.56 2.28
N GLN A 235 14.25 -12.29 2.68
CA GLN A 235 15.47 -11.49 2.66
C GLN A 235 16.62 -12.16 3.41
N ASP A 236 16.35 -12.77 4.57
CA ASP A 236 17.37 -13.39 5.42
C ASP A 236 17.92 -14.68 4.81
N GLN A 237 17.18 -15.28 3.88
CA GLN A 237 17.60 -16.47 3.13
C GLN A 237 18.51 -16.12 1.95
N CYS A 238 18.69 -14.83 1.65
CA CYS A 238 19.53 -14.34 0.56
C CYS A 238 20.93 -13.98 1.05
N ALA A 239 21.93 -14.69 0.54
CA ALA A 239 23.33 -14.53 0.95
C ALA A 239 24.04 -13.32 0.31
N ASN A 240 23.48 -12.73 -0.75
CA ASN A 240 24.15 -11.73 -1.57
C ASN A 240 23.77 -10.30 -1.18
N GLU A 241 24.75 -9.46 -0.83
CA GLU A 241 24.52 -8.10 -0.35
C GLU A 241 23.97 -7.15 -1.42
N ARG A 242 24.22 -7.45 -2.70
CA ARG A 242 23.80 -6.59 -3.83
C ARG A 242 22.29 -6.35 -3.89
N PHE A 243 21.48 -7.33 -3.46
CA PHE A 243 20.02 -7.22 -3.50
C PHE A 243 19.43 -6.69 -2.20
N LYS A 244 20.22 -6.42 -1.16
CA LYS A 244 19.74 -5.81 0.11
C LYS A 244 19.14 -4.41 -0.08
N ASP A 245 19.36 -3.77 -1.23
CA ASP A 245 18.99 -2.38 -1.55
C ASP A 245 18.03 -2.27 -2.75
N CYS A 246 16.96 -3.08 -2.81
CA CYS A 246 15.91 -2.84 -3.80
C CYS A 246 15.33 -1.43 -3.64
N GLN A 247 15.24 -0.68 -4.75
CA GLN A 247 14.80 0.70 -4.75
C GLN A 247 13.29 0.82 -4.93
N ASN A 248 12.77 2.04 -4.74
CA ASN A 248 11.41 2.42 -5.11
C ASN A 248 10.30 1.53 -4.49
N GLY A 249 10.54 1.05 -3.26
CA GLY A 249 9.61 0.19 -2.54
C GLY A 249 9.60 -1.26 -2.99
N GLY A 250 10.48 -1.67 -3.92
CA GLY A 250 10.72 -3.07 -4.24
C GLY A 250 11.32 -3.85 -3.06
N PHE A 251 11.29 -5.18 -3.14
CA PHE A 251 11.82 -6.07 -2.11
C PHE A 251 12.49 -7.30 -2.73
N VAL A 252 13.37 -7.98 -1.98
CA VAL A 252 14.00 -9.21 -2.47
C VAL A 252 13.05 -10.39 -2.35
N GLY A 253 12.91 -11.13 -3.44
CA GLY A 253 12.19 -12.39 -3.49
C GLY A 253 12.75 -13.31 -4.56
N GLY A 254 12.04 -14.41 -4.78
CA GLY A 254 12.38 -15.40 -5.79
C GLY A 254 13.49 -16.37 -5.38
N PRO A 255 13.72 -17.43 -6.18
CA PRO A 255 14.72 -18.46 -5.89
C PRO A 255 16.16 -17.96 -6.09
N ASP A 256 16.34 -16.93 -6.93
CA ASP A 256 17.63 -16.34 -7.30
C ASP A 256 17.92 -15.04 -6.53
N CYS A 257 17.07 -14.69 -5.55
CA CYS A 257 17.21 -13.48 -4.73
C CYS A 257 17.33 -12.20 -5.57
N HIS A 258 16.28 -11.84 -6.31
CA HIS A 258 16.25 -10.62 -7.13
C HIS A 258 15.19 -9.64 -6.61
N CYS A 259 15.24 -8.40 -7.06
CA CYS A 259 14.25 -7.41 -6.67
C CYS A 259 12.92 -7.63 -7.40
N ILE A 260 11.86 -7.81 -6.62
CA ILE A 260 10.48 -7.74 -7.07
C ILE A 260 10.04 -6.28 -6.99
N CYS A 261 9.66 -5.72 -8.13
CA CYS A 261 9.37 -4.30 -8.27
C CYS A 261 7.89 -4.00 -8.09
N THR A 262 7.60 -2.87 -7.44
CA THR A 262 6.25 -2.35 -7.39
C THR A 262 5.79 -1.85 -8.76
N GLU A 263 4.49 -1.71 -8.93
CA GLU A 263 3.86 -1.33 -10.19
C GLU A 263 4.47 -0.02 -10.74
N GLY A 264 4.98 -0.07 -11.97
CA GLY A 264 5.60 1.07 -12.64
C GLY A 264 7.12 1.16 -12.55
N PHE A 265 7.77 0.29 -11.77
CA PHE A 265 9.22 0.17 -11.71
C PHE A 265 9.72 -1.17 -12.25
N GLY A 266 10.96 -1.18 -12.70
CA GLY A 266 11.66 -2.34 -13.25
C GLY A 266 13.17 -2.14 -13.17
N GLY A 267 13.93 -2.98 -13.87
CA GLY A 267 15.38 -3.06 -13.70
C GLY A 267 15.77 -4.05 -12.60
N GLU A 268 17.06 -4.37 -12.50
CA GLU A 268 17.55 -5.37 -11.54
C GLU A 268 17.35 -4.93 -10.08
N LEU A 269 17.31 -3.61 -9.83
CA LEU A 269 17.14 -3.02 -8.50
C LEU A 269 15.84 -2.22 -8.37
N CYS A 270 14.90 -2.34 -9.30
CA CYS A 270 13.68 -1.51 -9.35
C CYS A 270 13.94 -0.01 -9.52
N ASP A 271 15.08 0.36 -10.07
CA ASP A 271 15.58 1.72 -10.29
C ASP A 271 15.08 2.35 -11.61
N ILE A 272 14.50 1.54 -12.50
CA ILE A 272 14.02 1.99 -13.82
C ILE A 272 12.52 2.25 -13.77
N VAL A 273 12.11 3.43 -14.22
CA VAL A 273 10.69 3.73 -14.52
C VAL A 273 10.31 3.04 -15.83
N VAL A 274 9.34 2.13 -15.80
CA VAL A 274 8.96 1.36 -17.00
C VAL A 274 8.26 2.29 -18.02
N PRO A 275 8.72 2.38 -19.29
CA PRO A 275 8.08 3.22 -20.29
C PRO A 275 6.60 2.86 -20.50
N GLY A 276 5.72 3.86 -20.44
CA GLY A 276 4.26 3.66 -20.52
C GLY A 276 3.60 3.44 -19.14
N TYR A 277 4.38 3.12 -18.11
CA TYR A 277 4.03 3.41 -16.72
C TYR A 277 4.53 4.80 -16.39
N SER A 278 3.79 5.85 -16.78
CA SER A 278 3.97 7.18 -16.17
C SER A 278 3.44 7.20 -14.72
N HIS A 279 3.03 6.05 -14.19
CA HIS A 279 2.17 5.79 -13.04
C HIS A 279 2.91 5.13 -11.89
N ILE A 280 4.04 5.71 -11.51
CA ILE A 280 4.62 5.43 -10.22
C ILE A 280 3.67 6.04 -9.18
N VAL A 281 2.92 5.20 -8.47
CA VAL A 281 2.51 5.52 -7.10
C VAL A 281 3.81 5.53 -6.29
N ALA A 282 4.61 6.57 -6.47
CA ALA A 282 5.28 7.09 -5.32
C ALA A 282 4.10 7.49 -4.46
N PHE A 283 4.00 6.93 -3.25
CA PHE A 283 3.31 7.62 -2.18
C PHE A 283 4.02 8.96 -2.08
N ARG A 284 3.62 9.91 -2.94
CA ARG A 284 4.31 11.17 -3.10
C ARG A 284 3.80 11.95 -1.93
N CYS A 285 4.72 12.16 -1.01
CA CYS A 285 4.77 13.38 -0.26
C CYS A 285 4.77 14.58 -1.23
N GLN A 286 4.67 15.81 -0.73
CA GLN A 286 4.75 17.03 -1.55
C GLN A 286 5.96 17.02 -2.51
N THR A 287 5.94 17.82 -3.58
CA THR A 287 7.11 17.95 -4.47
C THR A 287 8.36 18.25 -3.64
N GLU A 288 9.48 17.56 -3.91
CA GLU A 288 10.77 17.60 -3.15
C GLU A 288 10.82 16.74 -1.87
N TRP A 289 9.75 16.03 -1.50
CA TRP A 289 9.72 15.15 -0.33
C TRP A 289 9.80 13.67 -0.72
N GLU A 290 10.53 12.89 0.08
CA GLU A 290 10.70 11.44 -0.07
C GLU A 290 9.84 10.68 0.95
N PHE A 291 9.15 9.64 0.51
CA PHE A 291 8.40 8.76 1.40
C PHE A 291 9.26 7.62 1.93
N HIS A 292 9.20 7.38 3.24
CA HIS A 292 9.84 6.23 3.88
C HIS A 292 9.04 5.80 5.12
N GLU A 293 8.65 4.52 5.18
CA GLU A 293 7.95 3.89 6.31
C GLU A 293 6.75 4.68 6.89
N GLY A 294 5.87 5.20 6.02
CA GLY A 294 4.67 5.93 6.47
C GLY A 294 4.92 7.39 6.84
N LYS A 295 6.13 7.90 6.63
CA LYS A 295 6.51 9.29 6.83
C LYS A 295 7.06 9.91 5.56
N CYS A 296 7.03 11.23 5.52
CA CYS A 296 7.51 12.09 4.45
C CYS A 296 8.71 12.90 4.93
N TYR A 297 9.82 12.85 4.20
CA TYR A 297 11.09 13.49 4.54
C TYR A 297 11.47 14.53 3.50
N LEU A 298 11.86 15.72 3.94
CA LEU A 298 12.47 16.75 3.09
C LEU A 298 13.91 16.92 3.53
N MET A 299 14.85 16.68 2.62
CA MET A 299 16.28 16.90 2.86
C MET A 299 16.73 18.08 2.00
N SER A 300 17.30 19.10 2.64
CA SER A 300 17.83 20.25 1.91
C SER A 300 19.24 20.57 2.38
N SER A 301 20.20 20.33 1.49
CA SER A 301 21.61 20.68 1.67
C SER A 301 21.90 22.10 1.18
N SER A 302 21.09 22.67 0.29
CA SER A 302 21.29 24.01 -0.29
C SER A 302 20.90 25.14 0.65
N VAL A 303 20.19 24.83 1.72
CA VAL A 303 19.69 25.79 2.71
C VAL A 303 20.65 25.81 3.89
N SER A 304 21.04 27.01 4.31
CA SER A 304 21.97 27.29 5.40
C SER A 304 21.22 28.12 6.44
N LEU A 305 20.82 27.49 7.55
CA LEU A 305 19.97 28.10 8.59
C LEU A 305 20.50 27.82 9.99
N SER A 306 20.23 28.72 10.93
CA SER A 306 20.31 28.42 12.36
C SER A 306 19.27 27.35 12.72
N TYR A 307 19.49 26.63 13.83
CA TYR A 307 18.56 25.60 14.28
C TYR A 307 17.13 26.14 14.48
N ASP A 308 16.97 27.28 15.15
CA ASP A 308 15.66 27.90 15.38
C ASP A 308 14.93 28.18 14.06
N ASN A 309 15.66 28.68 13.06
CA ASN A 309 15.10 28.94 11.74
C ASN A 309 14.81 27.64 10.97
N ALA A 310 15.57 26.56 11.19
CA ALA A 310 15.30 25.26 10.62
C ALA A 310 14.04 24.62 11.22
N GLU A 311 13.82 24.74 12.54
CA GLU A 311 12.56 24.32 13.19
C GLU A 311 11.37 25.12 12.66
N ILE A 312 11.49 26.44 12.55
CA ILE A 312 10.47 27.30 11.96
C ILE A 312 10.20 26.90 10.50
N TYR A 313 11.25 26.65 9.71
CA TYR A 313 11.13 26.25 8.32
C TYR A 313 10.38 24.93 8.17
N CYS A 314 10.73 23.90 8.95
CA CYS A 314 9.97 22.65 8.95
C CYS A 314 8.53 22.86 9.42
N GLY A 315 8.32 23.70 10.44
CA GLY A 315 6.98 24.05 10.94
C GLY A 315 6.09 24.69 9.85
N TRP A 316 6.64 25.59 9.03
CA TRP A 316 5.92 26.16 7.87
C TRP A 316 5.51 25.12 6.83
N LYS A 317 6.15 23.96 6.81
CA LYS A 317 5.82 22.83 5.94
C LYS A 317 4.92 21.78 6.61
N ASN A 318 4.35 22.12 7.77
CA ASN A 318 3.62 21.21 8.66
C ASN A 318 4.41 19.94 8.99
N ALA A 319 5.70 20.15 9.31
CA ALA A 319 6.64 19.11 9.62
C ALA A 319 7.45 19.51 10.86
N SER A 320 8.29 18.59 11.32
CA SER A 320 9.25 18.85 12.39
C SER A 320 10.64 18.44 11.95
N LEU A 321 11.69 18.91 12.62
CA LEU A 321 13.01 18.32 12.43
C LEU A 321 12.96 16.83 12.79
N VAL A 322 13.58 16.01 11.95
CA VAL A 322 13.54 14.55 12.14
C VAL A 322 14.16 14.13 13.46
N ARG A 323 13.45 13.26 14.18
CA ARG A 323 13.93 12.57 15.37
C ARG A 323 14.08 11.11 15.01
N PHE A 324 15.18 10.48 15.41
CA PHE A 324 15.41 9.07 15.12
C PHE A 324 14.55 8.21 16.06
N GLU A 325 13.53 7.58 15.50
CA GLU A 325 12.57 6.72 16.19
C GLU A 325 12.99 5.24 16.10
N SER A 326 13.82 4.85 15.13
CA SER A 326 14.29 3.47 15.00
C SER A 326 15.66 3.35 14.33
N SER A 327 16.35 2.22 14.57
CA SER A 327 17.62 1.89 13.91
C SER A 327 17.48 1.79 12.37
N LYS A 328 16.29 1.42 11.86
CA LYS A 328 16.01 1.36 10.42
C LYS A 328 15.92 2.75 9.81
N GLN A 329 15.16 3.65 10.44
CA GLN A 329 15.02 5.04 10.03
C GLN A 329 16.39 5.75 10.05
N TRP A 330 17.19 5.53 11.10
CA TRP A 330 18.56 6.03 11.19
C TRP A 330 19.44 5.57 10.03
N ASN A 331 19.51 4.26 9.78
CA ASN A 331 20.37 3.70 8.73
C ASN A 331 19.99 4.23 7.35
N TRP A 332 18.69 4.39 7.07
CA TRP A 332 18.20 4.96 5.82
C TRP A 332 18.58 6.45 5.67
N LEU A 333 18.28 7.29 6.67
CA LEU A 333 18.64 8.71 6.67
C LEU A 333 20.16 8.92 6.56
N ARG A 334 20.93 8.10 7.27
CA ARG A 334 22.39 8.10 7.23
C ARG A 334 22.89 7.90 5.79
N LYS A 335 22.38 6.90 5.09
CA LYS A 335 22.75 6.62 3.69
C LYS A 335 22.44 7.81 2.78
N ARG A 336 21.24 8.40 2.93
CA ARG A 336 20.81 9.57 2.14
C ARG A 336 21.68 10.80 2.38
N VAL A 337 22.01 11.08 3.65
CA VAL A 337 22.90 12.19 3.99
C VAL A 337 24.30 12.00 3.39
N LEU A 338 24.83 10.77 3.41
CA LEU A 338 26.13 10.48 2.81
C LEU A 338 26.13 10.64 1.28
N GLU A 339 25.05 10.24 0.61
CA GLU A 339 24.86 10.46 -0.84
C GLU A 339 24.86 11.95 -1.17
N GLU A 340 24.15 12.75 -0.39
CA GLU A 340 24.05 14.21 -0.57
C GLU A 340 25.40 14.91 -0.31
N ILE A 341 26.12 14.56 0.77
CA ILE A 341 27.43 15.14 1.11
C ILE A 341 28.50 14.83 0.05
N ALA A 342 28.46 13.65 -0.55
CA ALA A 342 29.43 13.23 -1.57
C ALA A 342 29.38 14.11 -2.84
N THR A 343 28.31 14.90 -3.04
CA THR A 343 28.15 15.78 -4.20
C THR A 343 28.86 17.14 -4.09
N GLY A 344 29.52 17.45 -2.96
CA GLY A 344 30.61 18.43 -2.96
C GLY A 344 30.56 19.61 -1.99
N ASP A 345 29.88 19.53 -0.84
CA ASP A 345 30.07 20.48 0.27
C ASP A 345 29.99 19.76 1.63
N LYS A 346 30.84 20.15 2.59
CA LYS A 346 30.74 19.67 3.98
C LYS A 346 29.44 20.20 4.59
N LYS A 347 28.42 19.35 4.68
CA LYS A 347 27.11 19.75 5.21
C LYS A 347 26.67 18.82 6.32
N THR A 348 26.64 19.36 7.52
CA THR A 348 25.89 18.79 8.63
C THR A 348 24.42 19.17 8.48
N PHE A 349 23.52 18.31 8.96
CA PHE A 349 22.08 18.53 8.89
C PHE A 349 21.50 18.72 10.27
N TRP A 350 20.66 19.74 10.46
CA TRP A 350 19.86 19.86 11.67
C TRP A 350 18.84 18.73 11.77
N VAL A 351 18.77 18.16 12.97
CA VAL A 351 17.86 17.07 13.37
C VAL A 351 17.31 17.38 14.76
N GLY A 352 16.11 16.92 15.07
CA GLY A 352 15.40 17.29 16.29
C GLY A 352 15.83 16.44 17.50
N LEU A 353 15.83 17.03 18.70
CA LEU A 353 16.09 16.31 19.95
C LEU A 353 14.79 16.02 20.72
N THR A 354 14.81 14.97 21.55
CA THR A 354 13.76 14.70 22.56
C THR A 354 14.37 14.82 23.96
N ARG A 355 13.73 15.55 24.88
CA ARG A 355 14.16 15.56 26.28
C ARG A 355 13.55 14.35 27.00
N GLY A 356 14.40 13.53 27.61
CA GLY A 356 13.99 12.36 28.37
C GLY A 356 13.19 12.76 29.61
N ALA A 357 12.01 12.15 29.78
CA ALA A 357 11.08 12.50 30.86
C ALA A 357 11.63 12.23 32.28
N TRP A 358 12.54 11.27 32.42
CA TRP A 358 13.04 10.79 33.72
C TRP A 358 14.49 11.18 34.02
N SER A 359 15.29 11.47 33.00
CA SER A 359 16.72 11.79 33.15
C SER A 359 17.01 13.28 33.01
N GLU A 360 16.06 14.08 32.51
CA GLU A 360 16.24 15.46 32.03
C GLU A 360 17.29 15.64 30.92
N LEU A 361 17.94 14.56 30.47
CA LEU A 361 18.92 14.53 29.40
C LEU A 361 18.23 14.52 28.04
N TYR A 362 18.85 15.16 27.04
CA TYR A 362 18.41 15.00 25.65
C TYR A 362 18.80 13.60 25.15
N GLN A 363 17.91 12.96 24.40
CA GLN A 363 18.10 11.62 23.84
C GLN A 363 17.53 11.54 22.42
N TRP A 364 18.03 10.55 21.67
CA TRP A 364 17.54 10.19 20.35
C TRP A 364 16.65 8.93 20.46
N GLY A 365 15.34 9.07 20.24
CA GLY A 365 14.39 7.97 20.17
C GLY A 365 13.88 7.41 21.51
N ASP A 366 12.77 6.66 21.44
CA ASP A 366 12.22 5.81 22.50
C ASP A 366 12.44 4.36 22.05
N ASP A 367 13.48 3.67 22.56
CA ASP A 367 13.46 2.22 22.86
C ASP A 367 14.86 1.58 23.00
N ASN A 368 14.87 0.47 23.74
CA ASN A 368 15.97 -0.36 24.24
C ASN A 368 17.03 -0.88 23.23
N ASP A 369 16.93 -0.58 21.93
CA ASP A 369 17.87 -1.04 20.89
C ASP A 369 18.76 0.11 20.33
N THR A 370 18.70 1.29 20.95
CA THR A 370 19.48 2.49 20.59
C THR A 370 20.80 2.59 21.35
N SER A 371 21.45 1.45 21.62
CA SER A 371 22.71 1.39 22.40
C SER A 371 23.87 2.24 21.84
N GLN A 372 23.76 2.72 20.59
CA GLN A 372 24.74 3.60 19.92
C GLN A 372 24.32 5.08 19.80
N LEU A 373 23.13 5.47 20.30
CA LEU A 373 22.60 6.83 20.16
C LEU A 373 22.46 7.55 21.51
N ARG A 374 23.19 7.08 22.53
CA ARG A 374 23.23 7.75 23.84
C ARG A 374 24.15 8.97 23.77
N ILE A 375 23.65 10.08 24.28
CA ILE A 375 24.44 11.30 24.46
C ILE A 375 25.29 11.09 25.73
N GLU A 376 26.60 11.05 25.56
CA GLU A 376 27.54 11.16 26.66
C GLU A 376 27.56 12.61 27.16
N ASP A 377 27.61 12.73 28.48
CA ASP A 377 27.56 13.95 29.28
C ASP A 377 28.35 15.10 28.62
N THR A 378 27.66 16.17 28.24
CA THR A 378 28.33 17.43 27.90
C THR A 378 28.04 18.38 29.04
N GLU A 379 28.98 18.42 29.99
CA GLU A 379 29.07 19.50 30.95
C GLU A 379 28.91 20.83 30.19
N ALA A 380 27.84 21.56 30.54
CA ALA A 380 27.47 22.87 30.01
C ALA A 380 26.73 22.93 28.65
N VAL A 381 25.47 22.51 28.62
CA VAL A 381 24.46 23.25 27.82
C VAL A 381 23.16 23.40 28.60
N TYR A 382 23.13 24.37 29.52
CA TYR A 382 21.89 24.87 30.11
C TYR A 382 21.00 25.42 28.98
N ASN A 383 19.92 24.69 28.66
CA ASN A 383 18.72 25.13 27.91
C ASN A 383 18.80 25.37 26.38
N ARG A 384 19.95 25.28 25.70
CA ARG A 384 20.06 25.46 24.23
C ARG A 384 20.89 24.39 23.52
N ALA A 385 20.50 23.13 23.69
CA ALA A 385 21.10 22.00 23.00
C ALA A 385 20.39 21.73 21.67
N CYS A 386 21.18 21.49 20.62
CA CYS A 386 20.71 21.20 19.27
C CYS A 386 21.40 19.97 18.71
N GLY A 387 20.72 19.22 17.85
CA GLY A 387 21.27 18.00 17.26
C GLY A 387 21.68 18.18 15.81
N LYS A 388 22.87 17.69 15.43
CA LYS A 388 23.34 17.70 14.05
C LYS A 388 23.79 16.32 13.57
N LEU A 389 23.50 16.01 12.31
CA LEU A 389 23.88 14.79 11.63
C LEU A 389 24.91 15.08 10.54
N ASN A 390 26.11 14.49 10.64
CA ASN A 390 27.15 14.58 9.61
C ASN A 390 27.17 13.39 8.62
N GLY A 391 26.17 12.52 8.66
CA GLY A 391 26.08 11.29 7.87
C GLY A 391 26.80 10.08 8.46
N LEU A 392 27.62 10.23 9.49
CA LEU A 392 28.28 9.11 10.18
C LEU A 392 27.79 8.96 11.62
N SER A 393 27.53 10.07 12.29
CA SER A 393 27.12 10.10 13.69
C SER A 393 26.25 11.33 13.97
N PRO A 394 25.18 11.19 14.77
CA PRO A 394 24.49 12.34 15.33
C PRO A 394 25.28 12.89 16.52
N THR A 395 25.38 14.21 16.61
CA THR A 395 26.10 14.90 17.70
C THR A 395 25.23 15.98 18.30
N VAL A 396 25.42 16.25 19.59
CA VAL A 396 24.81 17.40 20.27
C VAL A 396 25.77 18.56 20.22
N THR A 397 25.26 19.75 19.95
CA THR A 397 26.00 20.99 19.88
C THR A 397 25.22 22.12 20.56
N ASN A 398 25.89 23.22 20.87
CA ASN A 398 25.20 24.47 21.20
C ASN A 398 24.47 24.98 19.94
N CYS A 399 23.26 25.50 20.12
CA CYS A 399 22.43 26.09 19.07
C CYS A 399 22.99 27.42 18.50
N GLU A 400 24.12 27.90 19.02
CA GLU A 400 24.75 29.15 18.59
C GLU A 400 25.34 29.05 17.17
N MET A 401 24.49 29.37 16.19
CA MET A 401 24.77 29.88 14.83
C MET A 401 25.94 29.26 14.05
N ASP A 402 25.93 27.95 13.79
CA ASP A 402 26.59 27.45 12.58
C ASP A 402 25.66 27.70 11.40
N GLN A 403 26.04 28.64 10.52
CA GLN A 403 25.25 28.98 9.35
C GLN A 403 25.30 27.87 8.29
N ASP A 404 26.31 27.00 8.25
CA ASP A 404 26.53 26.04 7.15
C ASP A 404 25.83 24.67 7.32
N ASN A 405 24.63 24.64 7.90
CA ASN A 405 23.88 23.40 8.10
C ASN A 405 22.67 23.29 7.16
N GLY A 406 22.55 22.12 6.51
CA GLY A 406 21.30 21.67 5.90
C GLY A 406 20.25 21.31 6.95
N LEU A 407 19.08 20.87 6.50
CA LEU A 407 17.99 20.45 7.39
C LEU A 407 17.28 19.20 6.87
N ILE A 408 16.72 18.42 7.80
CA ILE A 408 15.87 17.27 7.49
C ILE A 408 14.53 17.44 8.22
N CYS A 409 13.48 17.71 7.45
CA CYS A 409 12.12 17.74 7.99
C CYS A 409 11.45 16.37 7.84
N VAL A 410 10.57 16.03 8.79
CA VAL A 410 9.72 14.84 8.75
C VAL A 410 8.28 15.19 9.13
N LYS A 411 7.32 14.54 8.46
CA LYS A 411 5.89 14.52 8.84
C LYS A 411 5.27 13.17 8.51
N ASP A 412 4.13 12.87 9.11
CA ASP A 412 3.40 11.64 8.77
C ASP A 412 2.79 11.74 7.37
N PHE A 413 2.74 10.60 6.67
CA PHE A 413 2.09 10.51 5.38
C PHE A 413 0.56 10.56 5.58
N ASP A 414 -0.07 11.60 5.03
CA ASP A 414 -1.52 11.72 4.99
C ASP A 414 -2.07 11.13 3.68
N PRO A 415 -2.71 9.93 3.72
CA PRO A 415 -3.26 9.29 2.53
C PRO A 415 -4.46 10.05 1.91
N THR A 416 -5.02 11.03 2.62
CA THR A 416 -6.15 11.84 2.15
C THR A 416 -5.71 13.15 1.46
N CYS A 417 -4.43 13.50 1.55
CA CYS A 417 -3.83 14.72 1.02
C CYS A 417 -3.23 14.51 -0.38
N GLY A 418 -4.09 14.21 -1.36
CA GLY A 418 -3.71 14.12 -2.77
C GLY A 418 -3.44 12.69 -3.25
N GLY A 419 -2.55 12.56 -4.24
CA GLY A 419 -2.18 11.31 -4.90
C GLY A 419 -2.48 11.28 -6.39
N ARG A 420 -2.08 10.21 -7.07
CA ARG A 420 -2.38 10.01 -8.49
C ARG A 420 -3.59 9.09 -8.68
N HIS A 421 -4.62 9.59 -9.35
CA HIS A 421 -5.89 8.90 -9.55
C HIS A 421 -6.13 8.60 -11.04
N PHE A 422 -6.46 7.35 -11.35
CA PHE A 422 -6.73 6.93 -12.71
C PHE A 422 -8.20 7.09 -13.05
N ILE A 423 -8.52 7.97 -13.99
CA ILE A 423 -9.88 8.25 -14.37
C ILE A 423 -10.29 7.30 -15.51
N SER A 424 -11.21 6.39 -15.20
CA SER A 424 -11.78 5.44 -16.15
C SER A 424 -13.20 5.86 -16.59
N GLY A 425 -13.99 4.94 -17.12
CA GLY A 425 -15.35 5.23 -17.60
C GLY A 425 -16.34 5.62 -16.50
N THR A 426 -16.03 5.34 -15.23
CA THR A 426 -16.86 5.71 -14.07
C THR A 426 -16.35 7.00 -13.44
N ALA A 427 -17.27 7.87 -12.98
CA ALA A 427 -16.91 9.08 -12.25
C ALA A 427 -16.27 8.74 -10.89
N LEU A 428 -15.19 9.43 -10.53
CA LEU A 428 -14.47 9.31 -9.27
C LEU A 428 -14.74 10.54 -8.41
N SER A 429 -15.15 10.37 -7.15
CA SER A 429 -15.33 11.47 -6.21
C SER A 429 -14.09 11.62 -5.32
N LEU A 430 -13.54 12.83 -5.22
CA LEU A 430 -12.37 13.18 -4.42
C LEU A 430 -12.65 14.44 -3.60
N HIS A 431 -11.98 14.59 -2.47
CA HIS A 431 -12.15 15.72 -1.56
C HIS A 431 -10.84 16.13 -0.89
N SER A 432 -10.82 17.34 -0.33
CA SER A 432 -9.73 17.83 0.52
C SER A 432 -9.63 17.03 1.83
N PRO A 433 -8.47 17.02 2.51
CA PRO A 433 -8.35 16.44 3.84
C PRO A 433 -9.31 17.12 4.82
N GLY A 434 -9.83 16.35 5.78
CA GLY A 434 -10.77 16.85 6.79
C GLY A 434 -12.20 17.04 6.32
N TYR A 435 -12.49 17.02 5.01
CA TYR A 435 -13.86 17.20 4.49
C TYR A 435 -14.83 16.14 5.08
N PRO A 436 -16.05 16.52 5.52
CA PRO A 436 -16.72 17.81 5.33
C PRO A 436 -16.35 18.91 6.35
N ASP A 437 -15.49 18.61 7.30
CA ASP A 437 -14.96 19.59 8.25
C ASP A 437 -13.83 20.42 7.61
N LYS A 438 -13.26 21.34 8.39
CA LYS A 438 -12.22 22.25 7.90
C LYS A 438 -10.95 21.51 7.46
N TYR A 439 -10.36 21.96 6.36
CA TYR A 439 -9.05 21.44 5.95
C TYR A 439 -7.94 21.88 6.92
N PRO A 440 -6.90 21.04 7.14
CA PRO A 440 -5.77 21.39 7.99
C PRO A 440 -4.99 22.63 7.54
N GLU A 441 -4.39 23.33 8.49
CA GLU A 441 -3.48 24.46 8.24
C GLU A 441 -2.10 23.97 7.75
N ASN A 442 -1.38 24.82 7.01
CA ASN A 442 -0.01 24.57 6.50
C ASN A 442 0.16 23.31 5.62
N ILE A 443 -0.88 22.89 4.90
CA ILE A 443 -0.80 21.74 4.00
C ILE A 443 -0.60 22.17 2.56
N GLU A 444 -0.01 21.25 1.82
CA GLU A 444 0.00 21.29 0.37
C GLU A 444 -0.34 19.88 -0.12
N CYS A 445 -1.46 19.72 -0.83
CA CYS A 445 -1.93 18.44 -1.35
C CYS A 445 -2.04 18.52 -2.86
N GLU A 446 -1.55 17.51 -3.58
CA GLU A 446 -1.60 17.48 -5.05
C GLU A 446 -2.34 16.23 -5.54
N TYR A 447 -3.43 16.45 -6.27
CA TYR A 447 -4.26 15.43 -6.90
C TYR A 447 -3.94 15.38 -8.39
N VAL A 448 -3.25 14.33 -8.83
CA VAL A 448 -2.88 14.11 -10.23
C VAL A 448 -3.89 13.16 -10.87
N LEU A 449 -4.80 13.68 -11.67
CA LEU A 449 -5.80 12.88 -12.38
C LEU A 449 -5.25 12.47 -13.74
N GLN A 450 -5.39 11.19 -14.08
CA GLN A 450 -4.78 10.63 -15.29
C GLN A 450 -5.77 9.72 -16.02
N ALA A 451 -6.15 10.10 -17.23
CA ALA A 451 -6.99 9.30 -18.12
C ALA A 451 -6.17 8.56 -19.18
N ARG A 452 -6.80 7.61 -19.88
CA ARG A 452 -6.20 6.91 -21.03
C ARG A 452 -5.76 7.93 -22.10
N ARG A 453 -4.68 7.62 -22.84
CA ARG A 453 -4.19 8.47 -23.93
C ARG A 453 -5.33 8.90 -24.86
N LYS A 454 -5.33 10.18 -25.24
CA LYS A 454 -6.32 10.86 -26.09
C LYS A 454 -7.68 11.14 -25.45
N ASN A 455 -7.92 10.70 -24.22
CA ASN A 455 -9.08 11.16 -23.45
C ASN A 455 -8.74 12.49 -22.78
N LYS A 456 -9.75 13.34 -22.62
CA LYS A 456 -9.69 14.49 -21.71
C LYS A 456 -10.26 14.11 -20.34
N ILE A 457 -10.04 14.94 -19.34
CA ILE A 457 -10.58 14.78 -17.99
C ILE A 457 -11.52 15.95 -17.73
N GLU A 458 -12.72 15.65 -17.29
CA GLU A 458 -13.65 16.63 -16.75
C GLU A 458 -13.67 16.50 -15.23
N ILE A 459 -13.58 17.63 -14.53
CA ILE A 459 -13.81 17.71 -13.08
C ILE A 459 -14.96 18.67 -12.79
N ARG A 460 -15.84 18.29 -11.86
CA ARG A 460 -16.95 19.12 -11.38
C ARG A 460 -16.86 19.28 -9.88
N PHE A 461 -16.68 20.51 -9.42
CA PHE A 461 -16.67 20.84 -8.00
C PHE A 461 -18.10 20.93 -7.49
N GLN A 462 -18.48 19.99 -6.64
CA GLN A 462 -19.78 19.98 -5.96
C GLN A 462 -19.76 20.89 -4.74
N GLU A 463 -18.63 20.90 -4.02
CA GLU A 463 -18.37 21.76 -2.88
C GLU A 463 -17.03 22.46 -3.07
N PHE A 464 -16.95 23.73 -2.67
CA PHE A 464 -15.71 24.50 -2.69
C PHE A 464 -15.79 25.66 -1.71
N ASP A 465 -14.93 25.65 -0.70
CA ASP A 465 -14.85 26.60 0.39
C ASP A 465 -13.42 26.74 0.90
N ILE A 466 -12.69 27.70 0.32
CA ILE A 466 -11.29 28.00 0.65
C ILE A 466 -11.22 29.42 1.23
N GLU A 467 -10.26 29.71 2.11
CA GLU A 467 -10.05 31.07 2.63
C GLU A 467 -10.08 32.10 1.50
N THR A 468 -10.88 33.16 1.65
CA THR A 468 -10.99 34.20 0.63
C THR A 468 -9.88 35.24 0.81
N HIS A 469 -9.08 35.47 -0.22
CA HIS A 469 -8.08 36.53 -0.23
C HIS A 469 -7.93 37.18 -1.60
N SER A 470 -7.48 38.45 -1.65
CA SER A 470 -7.20 39.13 -2.93
C SER A 470 -6.21 38.31 -3.76
N ALA A 471 -6.59 37.97 -5.00
CA ALA A 471 -5.82 37.15 -5.93
C ALA A 471 -5.42 35.76 -5.40
N CYS A 472 -6.13 35.21 -4.41
CA CYS A 472 -5.88 33.89 -3.83
C CYS A 472 -4.41 33.69 -3.41
N LYS A 473 -3.89 34.69 -2.68
CA LYS A 473 -2.50 34.71 -2.18
C LYS A 473 -2.32 33.98 -0.85
N SER A 474 -3.39 33.83 -0.06
CA SER A 474 -3.42 33.05 1.18
C SER A 474 -3.66 31.59 0.84
N ASP A 475 -4.77 30.99 1.27
CA ASP A 475 -5.14 29.65 0.81
C ASP A 475 -5.64 29.68 -0.63
N TYR A 476 -5.31 28.65 -1.39
CA TYR A 476 -5.78 28.50 -2.76
C TYR A 476 -5.80 27.05 -3.21
N VAL A 477 -6.65 26.81 -4.20
CA VAL A 477 -6.59 25.62 -5.05
C VAL A 477 -6.08 26.05 -6.42
N GLU A 478 -4.94 25.52 -6.83
CA GLU A 478 -4.40 25.66 -8.18
C GLU A 478 -4.89 24.50 -9.06
N VAL A 479 -5.50 24.81 -10.21
CA VAL A 479 -5.90 23.81 -11.20
C VAL A 479 -5.05 23.99 -12.47
N LYS A 480 -4.35 22.93 -12.85
CA LYS A 480 -3.57 22.85 -14.11
C LYS A 480 -4.32 21.98 -15.10
N LEU A 481 -4.96 22.63 -16.08
CA LEU A 481 -5.71 21.99 -17.16
C LEU A 481 -4.85 21.65 -18.38
N THR A 482 -3.67 22.27 -18.48
CA THR A 482 -2.75 22.19 -19.62
C THR A 482 -1.37 21.72 -19.15
N ASP A 483 -0.32 22.01 -19.91
CA ASP A 483 1.09 21.70 -19.62
C ASP A 483 1.41 21.66 -18.11
N MET A 484 1.71 20.45 -17.61
CA MET A 484 1.95 20.19 -16.18
C MET A 484 3.15 20.96 -15.61
N TYR A 485 4.05 21.43 -16.48
CA TYR A 485 5.26 22.18 -16.10
C TYR A 485 5.02 23.69 -15.96
N LYS A 486 3.80 24.17 -16.26
CA LYS A 486 3.44 25.59 -16.11
C LYS A 486 2.56 25.82 -14.87
N PRO A 487 2.63 27.02 -14.25
CA PRO A 487 1.68 27.41 -13.20
C PRO A 487 0.24 27.32 -13.70
N GLY A 488 -0.63 26.83 -12.82
CA GLY A 488 -2.07 26.73 -13.07
C GLY A 488 -2.81 28.00 -12.67
N THR A 489 -4.12 27.97 -12.78
CA THR A 489 -4.99 29.04 -12.29
C THR A 489 -5.31 28.81 -10.82
N ARG A 490 -5.17 29.83 -9.98
CA ARG A 490 -5.50 29.78 -8.55
C ARG A 490 -6.94 30.22 -8.30
N TYR A 491 -7.61 29.52 -7.38
CA TYR A 491 -8.99 29.73 -6.98
C TYR A 491 -9.10 29.72 -5.46
N CYS A 492 -10.00 30.52 -4.90
CA CYS A 492 -10.24 30.61 -3.46
C CYS A 492 -11.68 31.01 -3.16
N GLY A 493 -12.06 31.17 -1.89
CA GLY A 493 -13.45 31.46 -1.52
C GLY A 493 -14.42 30.38 -2.04
N LYS A 494 -15.43 30.82 -2.79
CA LYS A 494 -16.43 29.97 -3.45
C LYS A 494 -16.22 29.87 -4.97
N ASP A 495 -15.04 30.24 -5.48
CA ASP A 495 -14.79 30.45 -6.92
C ASP A 495 -15.18 29.27 -7.81
N LEU A 496 -14.98 28.04 -7.35
CA LEU A 496 -15.26 26.82 -8.11
C LEU A 496 -16.57 26.11 -7.71
N LEU A 497 -17.35 26.64 -6.78
CA LEU A 497 -18.60 26.00 -6.37
C LEU A 497 -19.53 25.79 -7.58
N ASN A 498 -19.96 24.54 -7.81
CA ASN A 498 -20.78 24.12 -8.94
C ASN A 498 -20.16 24.37 -10.34
N LYS A 499 -18.84 24.57 -10.43
CA LYS A 499 -18.14 24.74 -11.72
C LYS A 499 -17.56 23.43 -12.24
N THR A 500 -17.54 23.33 -13.57
CA THR A 500 -16.94 22.22 -14.31
C THR A 500 -15.73 22.72 -15.10
N LEU A 501 -14.61 22.03 -15.01
CA LEU A 501 -13.39 22.29 -15.76
C LEU A 501 -13.02 21.06 -16.59
N VAL A 502 -12.44 21.27 -17.78
CA VAL A 502 -12.02 20.19 -18.69
C VAL A 502 -10.57 20.39 -19.08
N SER A 503 -9.77 19.33 -19.00
CA SER A 503 -8.35 19.35 -19.40
C SER A 503 -8.16 19.42 -20.91
N ASP A 504 -6.99 19.91 -21.33
CA ASP A 504 -6.57 19.86 -22.73
C ASP A 504 -5.88 18.56 -23.12
N ASP A 505 -5.28 17.87 -22.14
CA ASP A 505 -4.62 16.58 -22.31
C ASP A 505 -5.22 15.50 -21.41
N ASN A 506 -4.63 14.30 -21.39
CA ASN A 506 -5.06 13.19 -20.55
C ASN A 506 -4.58 13.27 -19.10
N VAL A 507 -4.03 14.42 -18.67
CA VAL A 507 -3.60 14.72 -17.29
C VAL A 507 -4.25 16.02 -16.82
N LEU A 508 -4.67 16.05 -15.56
CA LEU A 508 -5.16 17.25 -14.86
C LEU A 508 -4.59 17.25 -13.44
N ILE A 509 -4.14 18.40 -12.94
CA ILE A 509 -3.64 18.52 -11.57
C ILE A 509 -4.52 19.50 -10.79
N VAL A 510 -4.92 19.12 -9.58
CA VAL A 510 -5.54 20.01 -8.58
C VAL A 510 -4.60 20.07 -7.39
N ARG A 511 -4.19 21.26 -6.96
CA ARG A 511 -3.25 21.44 -5.85
C ARG A 511 -3.83 22.39 -4.81
N LEU A 512 -4.08 21.90 -3.60
CA LEU A 512 -4.48 22.69 -2.44
C LEU A 512 -3.23 23.19 -1.73
N VAL A 513 -3.17 24.48 -1.39
CA VAL A 513 -2.16 25.07 -0.52
C VAL A 513 -2.88 25.87 0.57
N SER A 514 -2.60 25.58 1.83
CA SER A 514 -3.09 26.35 2.98
C SER A 514 -1.96 26.98 3.80
N ASN A 515 -2.27 28.07 4.48
CA ASN A 515 -1.38 28.77 5.38
C ASN A 515 -1.67 28.42 6.86
N ALA A 516 -1.05 29.14 7.78
CA ALA A 516 -1.11 28.87 9.22
C ALA A 516 -2.38 29.34 9.93
N ARG A 517 -3.36 29.91 9.22
CA ARG A 517 -4.61 30.44 9.80
C ARG A 517 -5.76 30.31 8.81
N ASN A 518 -6.99 30.37 9.35
CA ASN A 518 -8.24 30.59 8.62
C ASN A 518 -8.62 29.53 7.56
N SER A 519 -8.82 28.28 7.97
CA SER A 519 -9.33 27.25 7.06
C SER A 519 -10.85 27.32 6.83
N GLY A 520 -11.27 27.09 5.58
CA GLY A 520 -12.64 26.78 5.17
C GLY A 520 -12.95 25.27 5.20
N ALA A 521 -14.15 24.87 4.75
CA ALA A 521 -14.58 23.46 4.69
C ALA A 521 -13.91 22.64 3.56
N GLY A 522 -13.15 23.29 2.68
CA GLY A 522 -12.39 22.61 1.64
C GLY A 522 -13.21 22.35 0.38
N PHE A 523 -12.96 21.24 -0.32
CA PHE A 523 -13.66 20.96 -1.57
C PHE A 523 -14.02 19.49 -1.72
N ARG A 524 -15.01 19.24 -2.57
CA ARG A 524 -15.32 17.92 -3.14
C ARG A 524 -15.58 18.07 -4.63
N PHE A 525 -14.92 17.26 -5.44
CA PHE A 525 -15.14 17.21 -6.88
C PHE A 525 -15.36 15.80 -7.39
N GLU A 526 -16.12 15.69 -8.48
CA GLU A 526 -16.23 14.47 -9.28
C GLU A 526 -15.40 14.60 -10.55
N ALA A 527 -14.63 13.56 -10.89
CA ALA A 527 -13.78 13.49 -12.06
C ALA A 527 -14.22 12.37 -13.00
N ARG A 528 -14.28 12.63 -14.32
CA ARG A 528 -14.61 11.61 -15.33
C ARG A 528 -13.78 11.77 -16.61
N ALA A 529 -13.54 10.66 -17.30
CA ALA A 529 -12.81 10.67 -18.56
C ALA A 529 -13.77 10.99 -19.71
N ILE A 530 -13.38 11.91 -20.59
CA ILE A 530 -14.07 12.23 -21.84
C ILE A 530 -13.31 11.55 -22.99
N PRO A 531 -13.86 10.49 -23.60
CA PRO A 531 -13.27 9.88 -24.79
C PRO A 531 -13.27 10.83 -25.99
N PRO A 532 -12.32 10.69 -26.92
CA PRO A 532 -12.34 11.45 -28.16
C PRO A 532 -13.56 11.08 -29.00
N VAL A 533 -14.23 12.08 -29.58
CA VAL A 533 -15.36 11.88 -30.49
C VAL A 533 -14.91 11.05 -31.69
N ARG A 534 -15.40 9.81 -31.82
CA ARG A 534 -15.16 8.97 -33.00
C ARG A 534 -15.94 9.54 -34.18
N LYS A 535 -15.25 10.13 -35.17
CA LYS A 535 -15.83 10.26 -36.52
C LYS A 535 -16.10 8.84 -37.04
N MET A 536 -17.37 8.48 -37.23
CA MET A 536 -17.74 7.20 -37.84
C MET A 536 -17.08 7.11 -39.23
N ARG A 537 -16.19 6.13 -39.43
CA ARG A 537 -15.75 5.73 -40.76
C ARG A 537 -16.88 4.93 -41.38
N THR A 538 -17.52 5.47 -42.40
CA THR A 538 -18.41 4.69 -43.28
C THR A 538 -17.62 3.54 -43.86
N THR A 539 -17.91 2.31 -43.42
CA THR A 539 -17.27 1.09 -43.91
C THR A 539 -17.61 0.88 -45.39
N ARG A 540 -16.69 0.29 -46.17
CA ARG A 540 -16.93 -0.10 -47.58
C ARG A 540 -18.21 -0.93 -47.75
N LEU A 541 -18.61 -1.68 -46.72
CA LEU A 541 -19.89 -2.41 -46.65
C LEU A 541 -21.12 -1.50 -46.73
N VAL A 542 -21.13 -0.35 -46.05
CA VAL A 542 -22.24 0.61 -46.11
C VAL A 542 -22.29 1.32 -47.47
N LYS A 543 -21.13 1.64 -48.06
CA LYS A 543 -21.07 2.16 -49.45
C LYS A 543 -21.55 1.13 -50.47
N ARG A 544 -21.30 -0.17 -50.25
CA ARG A 544 -21.72 -1.25 -51.14
C ARG A 544 -23.22 -1.55 -51.00
N MET A 545 -23.76 -1.50 -49.79
CA MET A 545 -25.20 -1.61 -49.54
C MET A 545 -26.00 -0.44 -50.13
N LEU A 546 -25.45 0.78 -50.12
CA LEU A 546 -26.07 1.95 -50.75
C LEU A 546 -25.94 1.98 -52.28
N SER A 547 -24.97 1.26 -52.86
CA SER A 547 -24.89 1.10 -54.33
C SER A 547 -25.77 -0.04 -54.83
N GLU A 548 -25.92 -1.12 -54.07
CA GLU A 548 -26.78 -2.25 -54.41
C GLU A 548 -28.27 -1.89 -54.31
N SER A 549 -28.66 -0.99 -53.38
CA SER A 549 -30.03 -0.46 -53.33
C SER A 549 -30.39 0.49 -54.48
N SER A 550 -29.42 0.93 -55.30
CA SER A 550 -29.66 1.82 -56.45
C SER A 550 -29.79 1.07 -57.77
N GLN A 551 -29.46 -0.23 -57.81
CA GLN A 551 -29.61 -1.08 -59.01
C GLN A 551 -30.95 -1.84 -59.02
N ASP A 552 -31.50 -2.21 -57.85
CA ASP A 552 -32.80 -2.88 -57.76
C ASP A 552 -34.00 -1.97 -58.11
N ASP A 553 -33.85 -0.64 -58.04
CA ASP A 553 -34.91 0.31 -58.40
C ASP A 553 -34.97 0.59 -59.93
N GLN A 554 -33.97 0.17 -60.72
CA GLN A 554 -33.99 0.32 -62.18
C GLN A 554 -34.53 -0.91 -62.93
N GLU A 555 -34.61 -2.09 -62.30
CA GLU A 555 -35.20 -3.30 -62.92
C GLU A 555 -36.70 -3.48 -62.62
N ARG A 556 -37.34 -2.59 -61.86
CA ARG A 556 -38.81 -2.59 -61.61
C ARG A 556 -39.62 -1.59 -62.44
N GLN A 557 -39.01 -0.96 -63.45
CA GLN A 557 -39.71 -0.10 -64.43
C GLN A 557 -39.43 -0.49 -65.90
N GLY A 558 -39.17 -1.78 -66.18
CA GLY A 558 -39.06 -2.34 -67.52
C GLY A 558 -40.19 -3.28 -67.87
#